data_AF-H5YQU2-F1
#
_entry.id   AF-H5YQU2-F1
#
_cell.length_a   1.000
_cell.length_b   1.000
_cell.length_c   1.000
_cell.angle_alpha   90.00
_cell.angle_beta   90.00
_cell.angle_gamma   90.00
#
_symmetry.space_group_name_H-M   'P 1'
#
loop_
_entity.id
_entity.type
_entity.pdbx_description
1 polymer ?
#
loop_
_entity_poly.entity_id
_entity_poly.type
_entity_poly.pdbx_seq_one_letter_code
_entity_poly.pdbx_strand_id
1 'polypeptide(L)'
;MRSNDALHLGLMLGALAASYLVPFELLLLAYVVLGPAHYFTEISWLHDRSYYLPHRGIAAVLAIVAVVAALIDNASWFGSAMWGALVVCAMLAATTSAIESMLLFMAAIALSAIMYSSGSSLAVIGILIPTLIHVCLFTLIFMVLGAYRSGSRVQAALVAVYLVAIATILLVPPTAEIRIASFAHVGQDYFGNVGPALGRLFGVPGLVLDVRLTSLLAFVYTYHYLNWFIKADVIRWTAVPKARLAAMAGASAVSTALYFYDYAFGFTFLLALSLIHILLEFPLDSLALRQLGSAVHGAVRARFAEPAAASATRSRSTGTKTMKRASRSH
;
A
#
# COMPACT_ATOMS: atom_id res chain seq x y z
N MET A 1 5.14 -3.26 25.34
CA MET A 1 5.28 -3.11 23.87
C MET A 1 6.59 -3.76 23.48
N ARG A 2 6.67 -4.48 22.36
CA ARG A 2 7.97 -4.95 21.86
C ARG A 2 8.77 -3.72 21.39
N SER A 3 10.10 -3.78 21.41
CA SER A 3 10.96 -2.66 20.96
C SER A 3 10.55 -2.14 19.58
N ASN A 4 10.21 -3.05 18.66
CA ASN A 4 9.77 -2.69 17.30
C ASN A 4 8.42 -1.97 17.26
N ASP A 5 7.50 -2.28 18.18
CA ASP A 5 6.19 -1.60 18.22
C ASP A 5 6.36 -0.13 18.66
N ALA A 6 7.27 0.12 19.61
CA ALA A 6 7.61 1.46 20.06
C ALA A 6 8.33 2.25 18.95
N LEU A 7 9.24 1.60 18.21
CA LEU A 7 9.90 2.20 17.06
C LEU A 7 8.90 2.53 15.93
N HIS A 8 7.95 1.63 15.65
CA HIS A 8 6.85 1.89 14.71
C HIS A 8 6.05 3.14 15.10
N LEU A 9 5.62 3.22 16.37
CA LEU A 9 4.87 4.36 16.86
C LEU A 9 5.70 5.65 16.77
N GLY A 10 6.95 5.61 17.23
CA GLY A 10 7.84 6.77 17.23
C GLY A 10 8.10 7.33 15.83
N LEU A 11 8.34 6.46 14.84
CA LEU A 11 8.57 6.90 13.46
C LEU A 11 7.28 7.37 12.77
N MET A 12 6.13 6.78 13.09
CA MET A 12 4.83 7.27 12.62
C MET A 12 4.51 8.66 13.17
N LEU A 13 4.66 8.86 14.48
CA LEU A 13 4.44 10.16 15.12
C LEU A 13 5.49 11.19 14.69
N GLY A 14 6.73 10.76 14.47
CA GLY A 14 7.80 11.59 13.92
C GLY A 14 7.50 12.06 12.50
N ALA A 15 7.03 11.17 11.63
CA ALA A 15 6.59 11.53 10.28
C ALA A 15 5.41 12.51 10.31
N LEU A 16 4.43 12.30 11.21
CA LEU A 16 3.31 13.22 11.42
C LEU A 16 3.79 14.59 11.91
N ALA A 17 4.67 14.64 12.90
CA ALA A 17 5.21 15.90 13.40
C ALA A 17 5.97 16.65 12.29
N ALA A 18 6.84 15.95 11.55
CA ALA A 18 7.59 16.54 10.46
C ALA A 18 6.68 17.06 9.32
N SER A 19 5.57 16.36 9.02
CA SER A 19 4.61 16.81 8.00
C SER A 19 3.87 18.09 8.41
N TYR A 20 3.81 18.41 9.71
CA TYR A 20 3.26 19.70 10.18
C TYR A 20 4.30 20.83 10.17
N LEU A 21 5.59 20.51 10.27
CA LEU A 21 6.66 21.49 10.42
C LEU A 21 7.24 21.95 9.07
N VAL A 22 7.43 21.00 8.16
CA VAL A 22 8.12 21.19 6.87
C VAL A 22 7.51 20.25 5.80
N PRO A 23 6.20 20.37 5.48
CA PRO A 23 5.49 19.40 4.63
C PRO A 23 6.13 19.25 3.26
N PHE A 24 6.52 20.37 2.64
CA PHE A 24 7.10 20.35 1.31
C PHE A 24 8.47 19.67 1.31
N GLU A 25 9.38 20.13 2.18
CA GLU A 25 10.75 19.63 2.25
C GLU A 25 10.77 18.16 2.69
N LEU A 26 9.83 17.76 3.55
CA LEU A 26 9.66 16.36 3.92
C LEU A 26 9.21 15.50 2.74
N LEU A 27 8.25 15.96 1.93
CA LEU A 27 7.83 15.24 0.73
C LEU A 27 8.98 15.09 -0.26
N LEU A 28 9.79 16.14 -0.44
CA LEU A 28 10.97 16.09 -1.30
C LEU A 28 12.04 15.14 -0.75
N LEU A 29 12.32 15.20 0.55
CA LEU A 29 13.24 14.28 1.23
C LEU A 29 12.78 12.82 1.08
N ALA A 30 11.49 12.57 1.26
CA ALA A 30 10.90 11.25 1.09
C ALA A 30 11.12 10.76 -0.35
N TYR A 31 10.86 11.59 -1.34
CA TYR A 31 11.01 11.22 -2.75
C TYR A 31 12.47 11.03 -3.19
N VAL A 32 13.35 11.98 -2.88
CA VAL A 32 14.72 12.04 -3.42
C VAL A 32 15.71 11.15 -2.66
N VAL A 33 15.49 10.96 -1.35
CA VAL A 33 16.44 10.25 -0.47
C VAL A 33 15.86 8.94 0.04
N LEU A 34 14.71 8.98 0.72
CA LEU A 34 14.12 7.75 1.29
C LEU A 34 13.60 6.81 0.19
N GLY A 35 13.07 7.36 -0.90
CA GLY A 35 12.53 6.65 -2.06
C GLY A 35 13.54 5.66 -2.63
N PRO A 36 14.69 6.10 -3.20
CA PRO A 36 15.69 5.20 -3.76
C PRO A 36 16.18 4.14 -2.79
N ALA A 37 16.41 4.51 -1.52
CA ALA A 37 16.85 3.57 -0.50
C ALA A 37 15.80 2.46 -0.29
N HIS A 38 14.53 2.85 -0.24
CA HIS A 38 13.41 1.93 -0.13
C HIS A 38 13.28 1.07 -1.39
N TYR A 39 13.23 1.68 -2.58
CA TYR A 39 13.06 0.98 -3.86
C TYR A 39 14.12 -0.10 -4.07
N PHE A 40 15.41 0.21 -3.87
CA PHE A 40 16.47 -0.79 -4.07
C PHE A 40 16.42 -1.93 -3.06
N THR A 41 16.14 -1.62 -1.78
CA THR A 41 16.06 -2.66 -0.75
C THR A 41 14.83 -3.55 -0.92
N GLU A 42 13.71 -2.98 -1.37
CA GLU A 42 12.49 -3.72 -1.70
C GLU A 42 12.61 -4.55 -2.97
N ILE A 43 13.12 -3.98 -4.06
CA ILE A 43 13.34 -4.73 -5.31
C ILE A 43 14.28 -5.91 -5.06
N SER A 44 15.34 -5.73 -4.27
CA SER A 44 16.21 -6.84 -3.86
C SER A 44 15.47 -7.90 -3.04
N TRP A 45 14.58 -7.50 -2.14
CA TRP A 45 13.82 -8.41 -1.30
C TRP A 45 12.76 -9.19 -2.09
N LEU A 46 12.10 -8.53 -3.04
CA LEU A 46 11.16 -9.12 -3.98
C LEU A 46 11.87 -10.10 -4.93
N HIS A 47 13.10 -9.78 -5.33
CA HIS A 47 13.91 -10.66 -6.18
C HIS A 47 14.12 -12.04 -5.55
N ASP A 48 14.47 -12.08 -4.26
CA ASP A 48 14.67 -13.33 -3.53
C ASP A 48 13.36 -14.15 -3.40
N ARG A 49 12.20 -13.51 -3.60
CA ARG A 49 10.85 -14.11 -3.60
C ARG A 49 10.27 -14.31 -5.01
N SER A 50 11.10 -14.18 -6.04
CA SER A 50 10.67 -14.27 -7.44
C SER A 50 9.51 -13.33 -7.78
N TYR A 51 9.42 -12.18 -7.09
CA TYR A 51 8.38 -11.17 -7.28
C TYR A 51 6.95 -11.71 -7.14
N TYR A 52 6.73 -12.84 -6.46
CA TYR A 52 5.42 -13.50 -6.38
C TYR A 52 4.81 -13.84 -7.75
N LEU A 53 5.65 -14.00 -8.78
CA LEU A 53 5.25 -14.32 -10.15
C LEU A 53 5.58 -15.78 -10.49
N PRO A 54 4.86 -16.41 -11.44
CA PRO A 54 5.17 -17.77 -11.91
C PRO A 54 6.58 -17.88 -12.51
N HIS A 55 7.03 -16.83 -13.20
CA HIS A 55 8.34 -16.77 -13.84
C HIS A 55 9.01 -15.42 -13.60
N ARG A 56 10.28 -15.45 -13.20
CA ARG A 56 11.07 -14.24 -12.94
C ARG A 56 11.25 -13.34 -14.16
N GLY A 57 11.19 -13.89 -15.38
CA GLY A 57 11.30 -13.10 -16.62
C GLY A 57 10.17 -12.07 -16.79
N ILE A 58 9.00 -12.32 -16.18
CA ILE A 58 7.87 -11.36 -16.21
C ILE A 58 8.24 -10.07 -15.48
N ALA A 59 9.06 -10.15 -14.42
CA ALA A 59 9.55 -8.97 -13.71
C ALA A 59 10.36 -8.04 -14.62
N ALA A 60 11.14 -8.58 -15.57
CA ALA A 60 11.87 -7.76 -16.55
C ALA A 60 10.91 -7.03 -17.50
N VAL A 61 9.83 -7.69 -17.93
CA VAL A 61 8.77 -7.05 -18.73
C VAL A 61 8.08 -5.94 -17.95
N LEU A 62 7.74 -6.17 -16.68
CA LEU A 62 7.16 -5.15 -15.80
C LEU A 62 8.09 -3.95 -15.62
N ALA A 63 9.40 -4.17 -15.46
CA ALA A 63 10.38 -3.10 -15.38
C ALA A 63 10.47 -2.30 -16.69
N ILE A 64 10.40 -2.95 -17.86
CA ILE A 64 10.35 -2.26 -19.17
C ILE A 64 9.08 -1.43 -19.28
N VAL A 65 7.92 -2.00 -18.91
CA VAL A 65 6.64 -1.28 -18.91
C VAL A 65 6.70 -0.07 -17.99
N ALA A 66 7.32 -0.18 -16.81
CA ALA A 66 7.50 0.95 -15.90
C ALA A 66 8.35 2.08 -16.51
N VAL A 67 9.47 1.75 -17.16
CA VAL A 67 10.32 2.74 -17.83
C VAL A 67 9.58 3.41 -18.98
N VAL A 68 8.85 2.65 -19.81
CA VAL A 68 8.03 3.20 -20.89
C VAL A 68 6.93 4.09 -20.31
N ALA A 69 6.26 3.65 -19.24
CA ALA A 69 5.20 4.41 -18.57
C ALA A 69 5.70 5.75 -18.02
N ALA A 70 6.94 5.81 -17.52
CA ALA A 70 7.57 7.06 -17.06
C ALA A 70 7.70 8.12 -18.17
N LEU A 71 7.63 7.72 -19.44
CA LEU A 71 7.75 8.60 -20.62
C LEU A 71 6.39 8.92 -21.25
N ILE A 72 5.27 8.46 -20.66
CA ILE A 72 3.93 8.71 -21.18
C ILE A 72 3.40 10.02 -20.61
N ASP A 73 3.37 11.07 -21.44
CA ASP A 73 2.84 12.38 -21.03
C ASP A 73 1.30 12.38 -20.90
N ASN A 74 0.61 11.50 -21.63
CA ASN A 74 -0.84 11.44 -21.61
C ASN A 74 -1.35 10.63 -20.40
N ALA A 75 -1.98 11.31 -19.45
CA ALA A 75 -2.46 10.69 -18.21
C ALA A 75 -3.43 9.51 -18.41
N SER A 76 -4.26 9.50 -19.45
CA SER A 76 -5.18 8.39 -19.73
C SER A 76 -4.44 7.16 -20.24
N TRP A 77 -3.44 7.34 -21.11
CA TRP A 77 -2.58 6.24 -21.58
C TRP A 77 -1.72 5.69 -20.45
N PHE A 78 -1.14 6.58 -19.63
CA PHE A 78 -0.40 6.20 -18.42
C PHE A 78 -1.30 5.38 -17.48
N GLY A 79 -2.51 5.87 -17.21
CA GLY A 79 -3.46 5.17 -16.36
C GLY A 79 -3.93 3.83 -16.91
N SER A 80 -4.04 3.71 -18.23
CA SER A 80 -4.36 2.45 -18.89
C SER A 80 -3.23 1.43 -18.73
N ALA A 81 -1.97 1.87 -18.84
CA ALA A 81 -0.80 1.02 -18.62
C ALA A 81 -0.73 0.53 -17.16
N MET A 82 -0.92 1.43 -16.18
CA MET A 82 -0.91 1.07 -14.76
C MET A 82 -2.05 0.13 -14.39
N TRP A 83 -3.27 0.43 -14.86
CA TRP A 83 -4.44 -0.43 -14.64
C TRP A 83 -4.25 -1.81 -15.26
N GLY A 84 -3.78 -1.87 -16.51
CA GLY A 84 -3.49 -3.14 -17.19
C GLY A 84 -2.43 -3.97 -16.48
N ALA A 85 -1.33 -3.35 -16.05
CA ALA A 85 -0.28 -4.01 -15.29
C ALA A 85 -0.80 -4.58 -13.97
N LEU A 86 -1.61 -3.83 -13.23
CA LEU A 86 -2.25 -4.29 -11.99
C LEU A 86 -3.17 -5.49 -12.24
N VAL A 87 -4.03 -5.44 -13.25
CA VAL A 87 -4.95 -6.54 -13.62
C VAL A 87 -4.17 -7.81 -13.97
N VAL A 88 -3.13 -7.69 -14.81
CA VAL A 88 -2.28 -8.84 -15.17
C VAL A 88 -1.58 -9.43 -13.95
N CYS A 89 -1.01 -8.58 -13.09
CA CYS A 89 -0.38 -9.05 -11.85
C CYS A 89 -1.39 -9.74 -10.93
N ALA A 90 -2.62 -9.22 -10.83
CA ALA A 90 -3.68 -9.84 -10.04
C ALA A 90 -4.10 -11.21 -10.60
N MET A 91 -4.20 -11.35 -11.91
CA MET A 91 -4.45 -12.64 -12.55
C MET A 91 -3.35 -13.65 -12.23
N LEU A 92 -2.09 -13.24 -12.33
CA LEU A 92 -0.94 -14.13 -12.16
C LEU A 92 -0.65 -14.51 -10.70
N ALA A 93 -0.85 -13.59 -9.76
CA ALA A 93 -0.44 -13.76 -8.36
C ALA A 93 -1.59 -14.03 -7.40
N ALA A 94 -2.81 -13.56 -7.70
CA ALA A 94 -3.94 -13.60 -6.79
C ALA A 94 -5.04 -14.58 -7.21
N THR A 95 -4.98 -15.24 -8.36
CA THR A 95 -5.99 -16.25 -8.76
C THR A 95 -5.43 -17.67 -8.66
N THR A 96 -6.30 -18.62 -8.31
CA THR A 96 -5.93 -20.04 -8.14
C THR A 96 -6.53 -20.96 -9.21
N SER A 97 -7.47 -20.45 -10.02
CA SER A 97 -8.12 -21.23 -11.08
C SER A 97 -8.33 -20.38 -12.32
N ALA A 98 -8.46 -21.04 -13.47
CA ALA A 98 -8.77 -20.37 -14.74
C ALA A 98 -10.12 -19.63 -14.67
N ILE A 99 -11.08 -20.15 -13.90
CA ILE A 99 -12.38 -19.51 -13.71
C ILE A 99 -12.23 -18.21 -12.91
N GLU A 100 -11.48 -18.21 -11.81
CA GLU A 100 -11.19 -16.99 -11.05
C GLU A 100 -10.51 -15.92 -11.93
N SER A 101 -9.51 -16.34 -12.71
CA SER A 101 -8.79 -15.45 -13.65
C SER A 101 -9.71 -14.89 -14.72
N MET A 102 -10.57 -15.72 -15.32
CA MET A 102 -11.58 -15.31 -16.30
C MET A 102 -12.57 -14.31 -15.70
N LEU A 103 -13.11 -14.58 -14.50
CA LEU A 103 -14.05 -13.68 -13.83
C LEU A 103 -13.41 -12.33 -13.48
N LEU A 104 -12.16 -12.35 -12.99
CA LEU A 104 -11.40 -11.12 -12.73
C LEU A 104 -11.18 -10.32 -14.01
N PHE A 105 -10.80 -10.98 -15.11
CA PHE A 105 -10.59 -10.33 -16.39
C PHE A 105 -11.89 -9.72 -16.95
N MET A 106 -13.01 -10.44 -16.87
CA MET A 106 -14.33 -9.93 -17.26
C MET A 106 -14.74 -8.70 -16.44
N ALA A 107 -14.53 -8.75 -15.12
CA ALA A 107 -14.79 -7.62 -14.24
C ALA A 107 -13.88 -6.43 -14.57
N ALA A 108 -12.60 -6.68 -14.86
CA ALA A 108 -11.65 -5.65 -15.24
C ALA A 108 -12.01 -4.98 -16.58
N ILE A 109 -12.44 -5.75 -17.58
CA ILE A 109 -12.94 -5.18 -18.86
C ILE A 109 -14.19 -4.34 -18.62
N ALA A 110 -15.17 -4.85 -17.87
CA ALA A 110 -16.40 -4.11 -17.59
C ALA A 110 -16.09 -2.79 -16.87
N LEU A 111 -15.21 -2.81 -15.86
CA LEU A 111 -14.78 -1.61 -15.16
C LEU A 111 -14.01 -0.65 -16.08
N SER A 112 -13.14 -1.17 -16.95
CA SER A 112 -12.43 -0.36 -17.94
C SER A 112 -13.39 0.35 -18.89
N ALA A 113 -14.44 -0.34 -19.35
CA ALA A 113 -15.47 0.25 -20.21
C ALA A 113 -16.25 1.38 -19.51
N ILE A 114 -16.60 1.19 -18.22
CA ILE A 114 -17.24 2.22 -17.39
C ILE A 114 -16.30 3.42 -17.17
N MET A 115 -15.02 3.15 -16.93
CA MET A 115 -14.02 4.21 -16.74
C MET A 115 -13.78 5.00 -18.03
N TYR A 116 -13.80 4.34 -19.18
CA TYR A 116 -13.67 4.99 -20.48
C TYR A 116 -14.90 5.87 -20.79
N SER A 117 -16.11 5.37 -20.53
CA SER A 117 -17.35 6.13 -20.79
C SER A 117 -17.54 7.33 -19.85
N SER A 118 -16.93 7.30 -18.66
CA SER A 118 -16.91 8.44 -17.72
C SER A 118 -15.83 9.49 -18.03
N GLY A 119 -15.10 9.34 -19.15
CA GLY A 119 -14.19 10.34 -19.70
C GLY A 119 -12.77 10.28 -19.11
N SER A 120 -12.58 10.71 -17.86
CA SER A 120 -11.24 10.91 -17.27
C SER A 120 -10.86 9.91 -16.16
N SER A 121 -11.68 8.90 -15.91
CA SER A 121 -11.46 7.95 -14.81
C SER A 121 -10.18 7.14 -14.96
N LEU A 122 -9.74 6.82 -16.19
CA LEU A 122 -8.44 6.19 -16.43
C LEU A 122 -7.27 7.09 -16.00
N ALA A 123 -7.33 8.39 -16.30
CA ALA A 123 -6.32 9.34 -15.83
C ALA A 123 -6.31 9.46 -14.30
N VAL A 124 -7.49 9.47 -13.66
CA VAL A 124 -7.61 9.47 -12.20
C VAL A 124 -6.94 8.24 -11.59
N ILE A 125 -7.23 7.05 -12.12
CA ILE A 125 -6.61 5.81 -11.66
C ILE A 125 -5.09 5.82 -11.93
N GLY A 126 -4.65 6.32 -13.08
CA GLY A 126 -3.24 6.47 -13.41
C GLY A 126 -2.49 7.31 -12.41
N ILE A 127 -3.06 8.41 -11.93
CA ILE A 127 -2.44 9.26 -10.91
C ILE A 127 -2.51 8.58 -9.54
N LEU A 128 -3.67 8.04 -9.16
CA LEU A 128 -3.89 7.57 -7.79
C LEU A 128 -3.25 6.21 -7.49
N ILE A 129 -3.15 5.29 -8.45
CA ILE A 129 -2.51 3.97 -8.28
C ILE A 129 -1.09 4.11 -7.73
N PRO A 130 -0.14 4.75 -8.44
CA PRO A 130 1.25 4.84 -8.00
C PRO A 130 1.45 5.87 -6.88
N THR A 131 0.47 6.73 -6.61
CA THR A 131 0.52 7.70 -5.51
C THR A 131 -0.22 7.14 -4.30
N LEU A 132 -1.40 7.67 -3.98
CA LEU A 132 -2.11 7.40 -2.73
C LEU A 132 -2.56 5.95 -2.56
N ILE A 133 -2.93 5.24 -3.63
CA ILE A 133 -3.35 3.85 -3.51
C ILE A 133 -2.15 2.99 -3.08
N HIS A 134 -1.01 3.10 -3.75
CA HIS A 134 0.21 2.39 -3.38
C HIS A 134 0.74 2.81 -2.01
N VAL A 135 1.12 4.08 -1.83
CA VAL A 135 1.83 4.49 -0.61
C VAL A 135 0.93 4.55 0.62
N CYS A 136 -0.38 4.81 0.47
CA CYS A 136 -1.29 4.96 1.62
C CYS A 136 -2.20 3.73 1.80
N LEU A 137 -2.95 3.33 0.76
CA LEU A 137 -3.93 2.24 0.89
C LEU A 137 -3.23 0.87 1.04
N PHE A 138 -2.23 0.55 0.21
CA PHE A 138 -1.52 -0.72 0.35
C PHE A 138 -0.70 -0.78 1.65
N THR A 139 -0.10 0.33 2.09
CA THR A 139 0.51 0.42 3.44
C THR A 139 -0.51 0.06 4.54
N LEU A 140 -1.72 0.61 4.48
CA LEU A 140 -2.79 0.28 5.42
C LEU A 140 -3.16 -1.21 5.35
N ILE A 141 -3.33 -1.77 4.15
CA ILE A 141 -3.65 -3.18 3.93
C ILE A 141 -2.57 -4.07 4.56
N PHE A 142 -1.29 -3.79 4.33
CA PHE A 142 -0.19 -4.55 4.92
C PHE A 142 -0.13 -4.42 6.45
N MET A 143 -0.43 -3.25 7.01
CA MET A 143 -0.52 -3.08 8.46
C MET A 143 -1.69 -3.89 9.05
N VAL A 144 -2.87 -3.85 8.42
CA VAL A 144 -4.05 -4.62 8.84
C VAL A 144 -3.78 -6.12 8.77
N LEU A 145 -3.19 -6.61 7.67
CA LEU A 145 -2.82 -8.01 7.53
C LEU A 145 -1.75 -8.43 8.54
N GLY A 146 -0.79 -7.55 8.83
CA GLY A 146 0.21 -7.77 9.88
C GLY A 146 -0.44 -7.95 11.26
N ALA A 147 -1.35 -7.03 11.63
CA ALA A 147 -2.10 -7.10 12.89
C ALA A 147 -2.99 -8.34 12.96
N TYR A 148 -3.68 -8.69 11.87
CA TYR A 148 -4.52 -9.87 11.78
C TYR A 148 -3.73 -11.17 11.99
N ARG A 149 -2.58 -11.31 11.31
CA ARG A 149 -1.73 -12.50 11.41
C ARG A 149 -1.05 -12.64 12.77
N SER A 150 -0.66 -11.53 13.39
CA SER A 150 0.03 -11.56 14.68
C SER A 150 -0.93 -11.74 15.86
N GLY A 151 -2.22 -11.44 15.68
CA GLY A 151 -3.20 -11.36 16.77
C GLY A 151 -2.89 -10.27 17.80
N SER A 152 -1.96 -9.35 17.50
CA SER A 152 -1.46 -8.37 18.45
C SER A 152 -2.37 -7.14 18.53
N ARG A 153 -2.92 -6.87 19.73
CA ARG A 153 -3.67 -5.65 20.02
C ARG A 153 -2.84 -4.38 19.81
N VAL A 154 -1.52 -4.45 20.02
CA VAL A 154 -0.62 -3.32 19.81
C VAL A 154 -0.49 -3.00 18.32
N GLN A 155 -0.38 -4.02 17.46
CA GLN A 155 -0.33 -3.81 16.00
C GLN A 155 -1.66 -3.29 15.47
N ALA A 156 -2.80 -3.76 16.02
CA ALA A 156 -4.10 -3.19 15.70
C ALA A 156 -4.21 -1.71 16.16
N ALA A 157 -3.65 -1.37 17.32
CA ALA A 157 -3.60 0.03 17.76
C ALA A 157 -2.74 0.90 16.82
N LEU A 158 -1.62 0.39 16.29
CA LEU A 158 -0.82 1.12 15.30
C LEU A 158 -1.60 1.42 14.00
N VAL A 159 -2.45 0.50 13.55
CA VAL A 159 -3.37 0.76 12.42
C VAL A 159 -4.30 1.93 12.75
N ALA A 160 -4.88 1.95 13.97
CA ALA A 160 -5.74 3.04 14.39
C ALA A 160 -4.98 4.38 14.48
N VAL A 161 -3.75 4.39 15.01
CA VAL A 161 -2.92 5.60 15.06
C VAL A 161 -2.61 6.12 13.65
N TYR A 162 -2.33 5.23 12.69
CA TYR A 162 -2.11 5.62 11.29
C TYR A 162 -3.33 6.31 10.68
N LEU A 163 -4.54 5.75 10.90
CA LEU A 163 -5.79 6.36 10.44
C LEU A 163 -6.09 7.69 11.14
N VAL A 164 -5.82 7.79 12.45
CA VAL A 164 -5.96 9.03 13.22
C VAL A 164 -4.98 10.10 12.73
N ALA A 165 -3.74 9.74 12.37
CA ALA A 165 -2.78 10.67 11.80
C ALA A 165 -3.27 11.25 10.47
N ILE A 166 -3.78 10.40 9.56
CA ILE A 166 -4.41 10.85 8.31
C ILE A 166 -5.60 11.78 8.60
N ALA A 167 -6.50 11.39 9.50
CA ALA A 167 -7.66 12.20 9.86
C ALA A 167 -7.24 13.55 10.48
N THR A 168 -6.18 13.56 11.28
CA THR A 168 -5.65 14.78 11.92
C THR A 168 -5.17 15.77 10.86
N ILE A 169 -4.41 15.32 9.85
CA ILE A 169 -3.97 16.17 8.73
C ILE A 169 -5.17 16.70 7.93
N LEU A 170 -6.18 15.87 7.68
CA LEU A 170 -7.34 16.25 6.88
C LEU A 170 -8.26 17.25 7.59
N LEU A 171 -8.44 17.11 8.91
CA LEU A 171 -9.35 17.92 9.72
C LEU A 171 -8.68 19.15 10.33
N VAL A 172 -7.37 19.07 10.60
CA VAL A 172 -6.55 20.13 11.20
C VAL A 172 -5.35 20.36 10.28
N PRO A 173 -5.53 20.99 9.11
CA PRO A 173 -4.47 21.13 8.13
C PRO A 173 -3.30 21.95 8.70
N PRO A 174 -2.05 21.56 8.42
CA PRO A 174 -0.89 22.35 8.79
C PRO A 174 -0.96 23.76 8.18
N THR A 175 -0.46 24.74 8.93
CA THR A 175 -0.35 26.14 8.49
C THR A 175 1.07 26.50 8.08
N ALA A 176 2.01 25.54 8.09
CA ALA A 176 3.39 25.80 7.72
C ALA A 176 3.49 26.15 6.23
N GLU A 177 4.01 27.34 5.95
CA GLU A 177 4.26 27.80 4.59
C GLU A 177 5.49 27.11 3.99
N ILE A 178 5.52 27.04 2.66
CA ILE A 178 6.68 26.55 1.91
C ILE A 178 7.83 27.53 2.17
N ARG A 179 8.87 27.07 2.87
CA ARG A 179 9.98 27.96 3.27
C ARG A 179 10.87 28.33 2.10
N ILE A 180 10.85 27.52 1.03
CA ILE A 180 11.72 27.65 -0.14
C ILE A 180 10.85 27.65 -1.42
N ALA A 181 10.61 28.82 -1.98
CA ALA A 181 9.71 28.98 -3.13
C ALA A 181 10.16 28.22 -4.40
N SER A 182 11.46 28.03 -4.61
CA SER A 182 11.98 27.24 -5.74
C SER A 182 11.57 25.76 -5.66
N PHE A 183 11.32 25.26 -4.45
CA PHE A 183 10.87 23.90 -4.26
C PHE A 183 9.37 23.74 -4.54
N ALA A 184 8.55 24.78 -4.32
CA ALA A 184 7.11 24.72 -4.59
C ALA A 184 6.76 24.29 -6.03
N HIS A 185 7.55 24.74 -7.02
CA HIS A 185 7.38 24.36 -8.43
C HIS A 185 7.58 22.84 -8.64
N VAL A 186 8.59 22.26 -8.01
CA VAL A 186 8.93 20.82 -8.10
C VAL A 186 7.77 19.94 -7.63
N GLY A 187 7.13 20.29 -6.52
CA GLY A 187 6.03 19.50 -6.01
C GLY A 187 4.77 19.60 -6.86
N GLN A 188 4.55 20.74 -7.53
CA GLN A 188 3.43 20.90 -8.46
C GLN A 188 3.64 20.07 -9.73
N ASP A 189 4.86 19.98 -10.26
CA ASP A 189 5.15 19.19 -11.46
C ASP A 189 4.80 17.70 -11.28
N TYR A 190 5.07 17.14 -10.09
CA TYR A 190 4.81 15.73 -9.82
C TYR A 190 3.43 15.46 -9.20
N PHE A 191 3.09 16.19 -8.14
CA PHE A 191 1.94 15.89 -7.29
C PHE A 191 0.74 16.80 -7.60
N GLY A 192 0.90 17.83 -8.45
CA GLY A 192 -0.15 18.81 -8.74
C GLY A 192 -1.43 18.16 -9.27
N ASN A 193 -1.29 17.04 -9.96
CA ASN A 193 -2.42 16.27 -10.51
C ASN A 193 -3.15 15.38 -9.48
N VAL A 194 -2.59 15.17 -8.28
CA VAL A 194 -3.22 14.36 -7.22
C VAL A 194 -4.49 15.02 -6.71
N GLY A 195 -4.47 16.34 -6.47
CA GLY A 195 -5.64 17.11 -6.01
C GLY A 195 -6.82 17.00 -6.99
N PRO A 196 -6.64 17.36 -8.28
CA PRO A 196 -7.68 17.20 -9.28
C PRO A 196 -8.16 15.76 -9.45
N ALA A 197 -7.27 14.76 -9.32
CA ALA A 197 -7.67 13.35 -9.39
C ALA A 197 -8.58 12.95 -8.24
N LEU A 198 -8.25 13.34 -7.00
CA LEU A 198 -9.09 13.14 -5.82
C LEU A 198 -10.42 13.88 -5.94
N GLY A 199 -10.39 15.13 -6.44
CA GLY A 199 -11.58 15.94 -6.65
C GLY A 199 -12.57 15.27 -7.60
N ARG A 200 -12.06 14.68 -8.69
CA ARG A 200 -12.88 13.87 -9.61
C ARG A 200 -13.38 12.57 -8.98
N LEU A 201 -12.53 11.87 -8.21
CA LEU A 201 -12.90 10.60 -7.58
C LEU A 201 -14.04 10.77 -6.55
N PHE A 202 -13.99 11.82 -5.73
CA PHE A 202 -14.96 12.06 -4.66
C PHE A 202 -16.07 13.06 -5.03
N GLY A 203 -16.05 13.60 -6.25
CA GLY A 203 -17.03 14.60 -6.67
C GLY A 203 -16.89 15.94 -5.95
N VAL A 204 -15.66 16.34 -5.60
CA VAL A 204 -15.32 17.62 -4.95
C VAL A 204 -14.61 18.51 -5.98
N PRO A 205 -15.32 19.42 -6.67
CA PRO A 205 -14.74 20.28 -7.69
C PRO A 205 -13.69 21.24 -7.10
N GLY A 206 -12.65 21.55 -7.87
CA GLY A 206 -11.65 22.56 -7.49
C GLY A 206 -10.64 22.11 -6.44
N LEU A 207 -10.57 20.81 -6.11
CA LEU A 207 -9.51 20.30 -5.24
C LEU A 207 -8.14 20.42 -5.94
N VAL A 208 -7.20 21.09 -5.27
CA VAL A 208 -5.85 21.35 -5.77
C VAL A 208 -4.80 20.81 -4.80
N LEU A 209 -3.54 20.78 -5.23
CA LEU A 209 -2.42 20.51 -4.34
C LEU A 209 -2.14 21.74 -3.47
N ASP A 210 -2.80 21.79 -2.30
CA ASP A 210 -2.61 22.78 -1.26
C ASP A 210 -1.74 22.25 -0.11
N VAL A 211 -1.46 23.08 0.91
CA VAL A 211 -0.66 22.68 2.08
C VAL A 211 -1.24 21.44 2.77
N ARG A 212 -2.57 21.28 2.80
CA ARG A 212 -3.22 20.10 3.39
C ARG A 212 -2.86 18.83 2.62
N LEU A 213 -3.02 18.83 1.30
CA LEU A 213 -2.72 17.67 0.48
C LEU A 213 -1.22 17.40 0.41
N THR A 214 -0.38 18.43 0.33
CA THR A 214 1.08 18.29 0.41
C THR A 214 1.50 17.66 1.74
N SER A 215 0.91 18.09 2.87
CA SER A 215 1.20 17.52 4.19
C SER A 215 0.76 16.07 4.31
N LEU A 216 -0.41 15.74 3.73
CA LEU A 216 -0.89 14.36 3.68
C LEU A 216 0.09 13.49 2.89
N LEU A 217 0.49 13.93 1.69
CA LEU A 217 1.46 13.23 0.85
C LEU A 217 2.80 13.07 1.58
N ALA A 218 3.31 14.15 2.20
CA ALA A 218 4.55 14.12 2.97
C ALA A 218 4.51 13.05 4.07
N PHE A 219 3.41 13.00 4.84
CA PHE A 219 3.22 11.99 5.87
C PHE A 219 3.17 10.58 5.30
N VAL A 220 2.31 10.31 4.31
CA VAL A 220 2.10 8.94 3.82
C VAL A 220 3.31 8.41 3.07
N TYR A 221 4.00 9.23 2.26
CA TYR A 221 5.24 8.82 1.59
C TYR A 221 6.34 8.52 2.60
N THR A 222 6.57 9.44 3.55
CA THR A 222 7.59 9.26 4.58
C THR A 222 7.32 8.01 5.41
N TYR A 223 6.09 7.87 5.92
CA TYR A 223 5.75 6.73 6.76
C TYR A 223 5.77 5.41 5.98
N HIS A 224 5.33 5.38 4.72
CA HIS A 224 5.42 4.19 3.88
C HIS A 224 6.87 3.68 3.77
N TYR A 225 7.83 4.57 3.45
CA TYR A 225 9.25 4.21 3.38
C TYR A 225 9.83 3.82 4.74
N LEU A 226 9.50 4.53 5.83
CA LEU A 226 9.97 4.17 7.16
C LEU A 226 9.39 2.82 7.64
N ASN A 227 8.10 2.56 7.37
CA ASN A 227 7.41 1.31 7.70
C ASN A 227 8.08 0.10 7.05
N TRP A 228 8.64 0.25 5.84
CA TRP A 228 9.50 -0.78 5.23
C TRP A 228 10.75 -1.05 6.08
N PHE A 229 11.51 0.00 6.41
CA PHE A 229 12.78 -0.16 7.14
C PHE A 229 12.61 -0.72 8.56
N ILE A 230 11.52 -0.38 9.25
CA ILE A 230 11.24 -0.83 10.62
C ILE A 230 10.93 -2.32 10.67
N LYS A 231 10.34 -2.87 9.61
CA LYS A 231 10.00 -4.30 9.51
C LYS A 231 11.22 -5.17 9.19
N ALA A 232 12.44 -4.73 9.53
CA ALA A 232 13.68 -5.47 9.30
C ALA A 232 13.66 -6.90 9.85
N ASP A 233 12.98 -7.19 10.96
CA ASP A 233 12.93 -8.57 11.49
C ASP A 233 12.03 -9.52 10.68
N VAL A 234 11.05 -8.97 9.97
CA VAL A 234 10.12 -9.73 9.12
C VAL A 234 10.64 -9.79 7.69
N ILE A 235 11.09 -8.66 7.17
CA ILE A 235 11.52 -8.45 5.79
C ILE A 235 12.97 -8.89 5.62
N ARG A 236 13.83 -8.63 6.62
CA ARG A 236 15.25 -8.98 6.64
C ARG A 236 16.04 -8.39 5.48
N TRP A 237 15.74 -7.14 5.13
CA TRP A 237 16.44 -6.40 4.08
C TRP A 237 17.94 -6.21 4.38
N THR A 238 18.35 -6.27 5.66
CA THR A 238 19.76 -6.24 6.09
C THR A 238 20.44 -7.61 6.05
N ALA A 239 19.69 -8.71 5.89
CA ALA A 239 20.21 -10.08 5.88
C ALA A 239 20.62 -10.55 4.46
N VAL A 240 20.97 -9.60 3.58
CA VAL A 240 21.54 -9.88 2.26
C VAL A 240 23.07 -9.86 2.31
N PRO A 241 23.78 -10.43 1.32
CA PRO A 241 25.24 -10.32 1.26
C PRO A 241 25.72 -8.86 1.33
N LYS A 242 26.80 -8.59 2.08
CA LYS A 242 27.33 -7.21 2.27
C LYS A 242 27.63 -6.49 0.95
N ALA A 243 28.09 -7.22 -0.06
CA ALA A 243 28.31 -6.67 -1.40
C ALA A 243 27.00 -6.20 -2.06
N ARG A 244 25.90 -6.97 -1.90
CA ARG A 244 24.57 -6.58 -2.38
C ARG A 244 24.06 -5.35 -1.63
N LEU A 245 24.24 -5.31 -0.30
CA LEU A 245 23.87 -4.15 0.50
C LEU A 245 24.64 -2.89 0.11
N ALA A 246 25.95 -3.00 -0.10
CA ALA A 246 26.80 -1.90 -0.56
C ALA A 246 26.38 -1.43 -1.97
N ALA A 247 26.03 -2.35 -2.88
CA ALA A 247 25.53 -2.00 -4.20
C ALA A 247 24.20 -1.23 -4.13
N MET A 248 23.25 -1.65 -3.28
CA MET A 248 21.99 -0.93 -3.09
C MET A 248 22.20 0.46 -2.48
N ALA A 249 23.08 0.59 -1.48
CA ALA A 249 23.42 1.88 -0.88
C ALA A 249 24.11 2.81 -1.89
N GLY A 250 25.04 2.29 -2.68
CA GLY A 250 25.71 3.02 -3.75
C GLY A 250 24.73 3.46 -4.85
N ALA A 251 23.86 2.56 -5.32
CA ALA A 251 22.84 2.88 -6.30
C ALA A 251 21.86 3.95 -5.79
N SER A 252 21.44 3.84 -4.52
CA SER A 252 20.61 4.87 -3.86
C SER A 252 21.30 6.23 -3.86
N ALA A 253 22.57 6.29 -3.45
CA ALA A 253 23.34 7.53 -3.41
C ALA A 253 23.54 8.13 -4.80
N VAL A 254 23.78 7.30 -5.83
CA VAL A 254 23.86 7.75 -7.23
C VAL A 254 22.52 8.30 -7.71
N SER A 255 21.40 7.62 -7.45
CA SER A 255 20.07 8.13 -7.81
C SER A 255 19.77 9.49 -7.19
N THR A 256 20.10 9.66 -5.90
CA THR A 256 19.99 10.94 -5.21
C THR A 256 20.94 12.00 -5.83
N ALA A 257 22.18 11.63 -6.15
CA ALA A 257 23.14 12.55 -6.76
C ALA A 257 22.71 13.01 -8.16
N LEU A 258 22.10 12.13 -8.97
CA LEU A 258 21.58 12.47 -10.29
C LEU A 258 20.53 13.58 -10.21
N TYR A 259 19.65 13.54 -9.21
CA TYR A 259 18.67 14.60 -8.94
C TYR A 259 19.33 15.96 -8.67
N PHE A 260 20.42 15.99 -7.91
CA PHE A 260 21.14 17.23 -7.62
C PHE A 260 22.07 17.69 -8.75
N TYR A 261 22.49 16.77 -9.63
CA TYR A 261 23.32 17.09 -10.80
C TYR A 261 22.49 17.73 -11.92
N ASP A 262 21.38 17.09 -12.29
CA ASP A 262 20.42 17.60 -13.26
C ASP A 262 19.02 17.27 -12.77
N TYR A 263 18.27 18.31 -12.40
CA TYR A 263 16.95 18.17 -11.81
C TYR A 263 15.98 17.41 -12.74
N ALA A 264 15.91 17.78 -14.01
CA ALA A 264 14.92 17.20 -14.93
C ALA A 264 15.24 15.73 -15.21
N PHE A 265 16.51 15.41 -15.45
CA PHE A 265 16.96 14.04 -15.68
C PHE A 265 16.82 13.20 -14.41
N GLY A 266 17.34 13.66 -13.28
CA GLY A 266 17.31 12.92 -12.04
C GLY A 266 15.89 12.70 -11.51
N PHE A 267 14.99 13.66 -11.68
CA PHE A 267 13.58 13.48 -11.38
C PHE A 267 12.93 12.41 -12.27
N THR A 268 13.14 12.46 -13.58
CA THR A 268 12.61 11.44 -14.51
C THR A 268 13.16 10.05 -14.17
N PHE A 269 14.44 9.97 -13.81
CA PHE A 269 15.09 8.74 -13.36
C PHE A 269 14.45 8.19 -12.08
N LEU A 270 14.20 9.06 -11.08
CA LEU A 270 13.54 8.68 -9.83
C LEU A 270 12.09 8.25 -10.04
N LEU A 271 11.36 8.91 -10.95
CA LEU A 271 10.02 8.51 -11.36
C LEU A 271 10.05 7.10 -11.98
N ALA A 272 10.95 6.86 -12.93
CA ALA A 272 11.10 5.54 -13.55
C ALA A 272 11.45 4.47 -12.50
N LEU A 273 12.37 4.75 -11.58
CA LEU A 273 12.73 3.84 -10.49
C LEU A 273 11.55 3.56 -9.54
N SER A 274 10.79 4.59 -9.19
CA SER A 274 9.56 4.46 -8.39
C SER A 274 8.54 3.58 -9.10
N LEU A 275 8.31 3.78 -10.40
CA LEU A 275 7.37 2.96 -11.17
C LEU A 275 7.85 1.51 -11.32
N ILE A 276 9.15 1.27 -11.48
CA ILE A 276 9.72 -0.09 -11.50
C ILE A 276 9.40 -0.78 -10.18
N HIS A 277 9.67 -0.12 -9.06
CA HIS A 277 9.36 -0.68 -7.74
C HIS A 277 7.87 -0.99 -7.59
N ILE A 278 6.99 -0.04 -7.93
CA ILE A 278 5.53 -0.19 -7.86
C ILE A 278 5.03 -1.39 -8.69
N LEU A 279 5.42 -1.47 -9.97
CA LEU A 279 4.99 -2.56 -10.85
C LEU A 279 5.51 -3.92 -10.39
N LEU A 280 6.72 -3.96 -9.83
CA LEU A 280 7.29 -5.19 -9.28
C LEU A 280 6.63 -5.63 -7.96
N GLU A 281 5.98 -4.72 -7.25
CA GLU A 281 5.22 -5.01 -6.02
C GLU A 281 3.75 -5.39 -6.31
N PHE A 282 3.18 -4.98 -7.45
CA PHE A 282 1.79 -5.32 -7.82
C PHE A 282 1.37 -6.80 -7.64
N PRO A 283 2.23 -7.80 -7.91
CA PRO A 283 1.91 -9.19 -7.59
C PRO A 283 1.67 -9.42 -6.09
N LEU A 284 2.53 -8.86 -5.24
CA LEU A 284 2.41 -8.92 -3.78
C LEU A 284 1.16 -8.17 -3.30
N ASP A 285 0.93 -6.97 -3.82
CA ASP A 285 -0.26 -6.15 -3.55
C ASP A 285 -1.56 -6.91 -3.87
N SER A 286 -1.60 -7.56 -5.02
CA SER A 286 -2.75 -8.36 -5.44
C SER A 286 -2.97 -9.56 -4.52
N LEU A 287 -1.89 -10.23 -4.11
CA LEU A 287 -1.96 -11.32 -3.14
C LEU A 287 -2.45 -10.83 -1.77
N ALA A 288 -2.02 -9.64 -1.34
CA ALA A 288 -2.46 -9.00 -0.11
C ALA A 288 -3.96 -8.70 -0.14
N LEU A 289 -4.49 -8.18 -1.25
CA LEU A 289 -5.93 -7.97 -1.43
C LEU A 289 -6.73 -9.27 -1.30
N ARG A 290 -6.27 -10.36 -1.94
CA ARG A 290 -6.90 -11.68 -1.79
C ARG A 290 -6.90 -12.16 -0.34
N GLN A 291 -5.78 -11.99 0.36
CA GLN A 291 -5.63 -12.39 1.77
C GLN A 291 -6.51 -11.56 2.70
N LEU A 292 -6.68 -10.27 2.41
CA LEU A 292 -7.57 -9.42 3.17
C LEU A 292 -9.03 -9.84 2.96
N GLY A 293 -9.42 -10.10 1.70
CA GLY A 293 -10.75 -10.60 1.36
C GLY A 293 -11.08 -11.92 2.06
N SER A 294 -10.13 -12.86 2.11
CA SER A 294 -10.34 -14.14 2.81
C SER A 294 -10.44 -13.97 4.33
N ALA A 295 -9.65 -13.07 4.94
CA ALA A 295 -9.73 -12.74 6.36
C ALA A 295 -11.10 -12.13 6.72
N VAL A 296 -11.59 -11.18 5.91
CA VAL A 296 -12.92 -10.57 6.10
C VAL A 296 -14.03 -11.62 5.95
N HIS A 297 -13.97 -12.44 4.90
CA HIS A 297 -14.95 -13.51 4.70
C HIS A 297 -14.99 -14.50 5.87
N GLY A 298 -13.81 -14.90 6.38
CA GLY A 298 -13.69 -15.78 7.55
C GLY A 298 -14.29 -15.16 8.81
N ALA A 299 -14.01 -13.88 9.08
CA ALA A 299 -14.57 -13.16 10.23
C ALA A 299 -16.10 -13.02 10.15
N VAL A 300 -16.63 -12.70 8.96
CA VAL A 300 -18.06 -12.62 8.69
C VAL A 300 -18.74 -13.98 8.93
N ARG A 301 -18.17 -15.06 8.38
CA ARG A 301 -18.71 -16.42 8.55
C ARG A 301 -18.73 -16.87 10.01
N ALA A 302 -17.67 -16.57 10.77
CA ALA A 302 -17.61 -16.90 12.19
C ALA A 302 -18.74 -16.20 12.99
N ARG A 303 -18.99 -14.91 12.70
CA ARG A 303 -20.03 -14.12 13.37
C ARG A 303 -21.45 -14.60 13.06
N PHE A 304 -21.71 -15.12 11.87
CA PHE A 304 -23.03 -15.65 11.48
C PHE A 304 -23.23 -17.12 11.84
N ALA A 305 -22.19 -17.87 12.19
CA ALA A 305 -22.30 -19.26 12.64
C ALA A 305 -22.63 -19.40 14.14
N GLU A 306 -22.37 -18.38 14.96
CA GLU A 306 -22.60 -18.41 16.42
C GLU A 306 -24.06 -18.54 16.91
N PRO A 307 -25.15 -18.28 16.16
CA PRO A 307 -26.50 -18.45 16.72
C PRO A 307 -26.97 -19.92 16.84
N ALA A 308 -26.39 -20.86 16.10
CA ALA A 308 -26.93 -22.22 16.00
C ALA A 308 -26.45 -23.18 17.11
N ALA A 309 -25.27 -22.96 17.68
CA ALA A 309 -24.69 -23.86 18.67
C ALA A 309 -25.25 -23.63 20.10
N ALA A 310 -25.66 -22.40 20.43
CA ALA A 310 -26.12 -22.04 21.76
C ALA A 310 -27.56 -22.49 22.09
N SER A 311 -28.40 -22.78 21.08
CA SER A 311 -29.76 -23.29 21.31
C SER A 311 -29.83 -24.81 21.43
N ALA A 312 -28.90 -25.54 20.81
CA ALA A 312 -28.87 -27.00 20.81
C ALA A 312 -28.36 -27.61 22.13
N THR A 313 -27.55 -26.88 22.91
CA THR A 313 -27.03 -27.38 24.19
C THR A 313 -28.01 -27.22 25.36
N ARG A 314 -29.06 -26.40 25.21
CA ARG A 314 -29.99 -26.10 26.32
C ARG A 314 -31.18 -27.07 26.42
N SER A 315 -31.50 -27.84 25.37
CA SER A 315 -32.64 -28.79 25.41
C SER A 315 -32.29 -30.21 25.88
N ARG A 316 -31.01 -30.53 26.12
CA ARG A 316 -30.55 -31.91 26.41
C ARG A 316 -30.17 -32.21 27.86
N SER A 317 -30.40 -31.31 28.82
CA SER A 317 -30.01 -31.51 30.23
C SER A 317 -31.15 -31.70 31.24
N THR A 318 -32.41 -31.76 30.81
CA THR A 318 -33.54 -32.00 31.72
C THR A 318 -34.26 -33.29 31.38
N GLY A 319 -33.84 -34.42 31.97
CA GLY A 319 -34.65 -35.64 31.95
C GLY A 319 -33.90 -36.94 32.10
N THR A 320 -33.29 -37.20 33.26
CA THR A 320 -33.00 -38.59 33.68
C THR A 320 -33.15 -38.70 35.19
N LYS A 321 -34.41 -38.71 35.65
CA LYS A 321 -34.73 -39.16 37.00
C LYS A 321 -34.71 -40.69 37.02
N THR A 322 -33.74 -41.18 37.78
CA THR A 322 -33.53 -42.50 38.35
C THR A 322 -34.86 -43.21 38.71
N MET A 323 -35.12 -44.38 38.11
CA MET A 323 -36.13 -45.31 38.61
C MET A 323 -35.41 -46.57 39.12
N LYS A 324 -35.31 -46.66 40.45
CA LYS A 324 -34.66 -47.75 41.18
C LYS A 324 -35.60 -48.96 41.19
N ARG A 325 -35.12 -50.06 40.62
CA ARG A 325 -35.80 -51.36 40.51
C ARG A 325 -35.84 -52.02 41.90
N ALA A 326 -37.03 -52.29 42.43
CA ALA A 326 -37.21 -53.09 43.64
C ALA A 326 -37.37 -54.57 43.25
N SER A 327 -36.53 -55.44 43.80
CA SER A 327 -36.75 -56.89 43.79
C SER A 327 -37.44 -57.32 45.09
N ARG A 328 -38.39 -58.25 44.95
CA ARG A 328 -39.05 -58.98 46.03
C ARG A 328 -38.11 -59.94 46.74
N SER A 329 -38.30 -60.13 48.05
CA SER A 329 -38.28 -61.45 48.71
C SER A 329 -38.75 -61.36 50.18
N HIS A 330 -39.69 -62.26 50.53
CA HIS A 330 -40.26 -62.62 51.84
C HIS A 330 -41.29 -61.67 52.47
#